data_AF-A0AA40WE46-F1
#
_entry.id   AF-A0AA40WE46-F1
#
_cell.length_a   1.000
_cell.length_b   1.000
_cell.length_c   1.000
_cell.angle_alpha   90.00
_cell.angle_beta   90.00
_cell.angle_gamma   90.00
#
_symmetry.space_group_name_H-M   'P 1'
#
loop_
_entity.id
_entity.type
_entity.pdbx_description
1 polymer ?
#
loop_
_entity_poly.entity_id
_entity_poly.type
_entity_poly.pdbx_seq_one_letter_code
_entity_poly.pdbx_strand_id
1 'polypeptide(L)'
;MGKGSSGEDLFLFALGGLIGAAMAQPKEAEKNQLAHFKNYEEEFNYYLSIKNHFYEFLNNKDKFFHFQNFLKEVQIKNAKLKQVKRIGVVKSDKVLRSLLLEAQTAYIYGLPRATVILSSTALEYILRKKYKNCSFNEAIENLLKEKIIKRTHYHFLHGLRSERNEHVHESPDEYGIEDAEMIMNLTILLIDVLYKDGTDP
;
A
#
# COMPACT_ATOMS: atom_id res chain seq x y z
N MET A 1 -7.36 -2.20 88.12
CA MET A 1 -7.95 -1.17 87.23
C MET A 1 -6.92 -0.80 86.18
N GLY A 2 -6.81 -1.58 85.11
CA GLY A 2 -5.97 -1.25 83.96
C GLY A 2 -6.81 -0.54 82.91
N LYS A 3 -6.54 0.74 82.63
CA LYS A 3 -7.17 1.46 81.52
C LYS A 3 -6.45 1.03 80.23
N GLY A 4 -7.14 0.25 79.42
CA GLY A 4 -6.65 -0.27 78.15
C GLY A 4 -6.53 0.83 77.10
N SER A 5 -5.29 1.07 76.67
CA SER A 5 -4.97 1.54 75.32
C SER A 5 -5.25 0.37 74.38
N SER A 6 -6.33 0.45 73.60
CA SER A 6 -6.60 -0.54 72.56
C SER A 6 -7.53 0.03 71.49
N GLY A 7 -6.98 0.19 70.28
CA GLY A 7 -7.76 0.42 69.06
C GLY A 7 -7.43 1.72 68.34
N GLU A 8 -7.56 2.86 69.01
CA GLU A 8 -7.43 4.18 68.38
C GLU A 8 -5.98 4.53 68.00
N ASP A 9 -5.01 4.21 68.86
CA ASP A 9 -3.59 4.45 68.59
C ASP A 9 -3.06 3.64 67.39
N LEU A 10 -3.58 2.42 67.20
CA LEU A 10 -3.21 1.53 66.09
C LEU A 10 -3.80 2.02 64.76
N PHE A 11 -5.01 2.57 64.79
CA PHE A 11 -5.67 3.17 63.63
C PHE A 11 -5.02 4.50 63.23
N LEU A 12 -4.63 5.32 64.21
CA LEU A 12 -3.88 6.56 64.00
C LEU A 12 -2.45 6.30 63.48
N PHE A 13 -1.77 5.24 63.94
CA PHE A 13 -0.49 4.81 63.37
C PHE A 13 -0.63 4.27 61.94
N ALA A 14 -1.71 3.54 61.64
CA ALA A 14 -2.00 3.02 60.30
C ALA A 14 -2.36 4.15 59.31
N LEU A 15 -3.16 5.14 59.73
CA LEU A 15 -3.43 6.34 58.93
C LEU A 15 -2.19 7.25 58.81
N GLY A 16 -1.42 7.43 59.88
CA GLY A 16 -0.17 8.19 59.86
C GLY A 16 0.88 7.57 58.94
N GLY A 17 0.96 6.23 58.89
CA GLY A 17 1.82 5.49 57.97
C GLY A 17 1.35 5.52 56.51
N LEU A 18 0.04 5.47 56.26
CA LEU A 18 -0.54 5.59 54.92
C LEU A 18 -0.45 7.02 54.36
N ILE A 19 -0.62 8.04 55.20
CA ILE A 19 -0.45 9.46 54.81
C ILE A 19 1.04 9.78 54.63
N GLY A 20 1.93 9.21 55.45
CA GLY A 20 3.38 9.30 55.27
C GLY A 20 3.87 8.63 53.97
N ALA A 21 3.26 7.52 53.57
CA ALA A 21 3.53 6.85 52.29
C ALA A 21 2.93 7.61 51.09
N ALA A 22 1.81 8.33 51.26
CA ALA A 22 1.23 9.21 50.24
C ALA A 22 2.01 10.53 50.04
N MET A 23 2.80 10.95 51.04
CA MET A 23 3.71 12.11 50.95
C MET A 23 5.12 11.76 50.44
N ALA A 24 5.44 10.48 50.28
CA ALA A 24 6.64 10.08 49.57
C ALA A 24 6.41 10.34 48.08
N GLN A 25 7.13 11.31 47.52
CA GLN A 25 7.13 11.57 46.09
C GLN A 25 7.37 10.22 45.37
N PRO A 26 6.49 9.79 44.44
CA PRO A 26 6.57 8.46 43.86
C PRO A 26 7.96 8.29 43.27
N LYS A 27 8.59 7.14 43.55
CA LYS A 27 9.95 6.89 43.06
C LYS A 27 9.91 6.97 41.54
N GLU A 28 10.98 7.45 40.90
CA GLU A 28 11.03 7.56 39.43
C GLU A 28 10.67 6.23 38.74
N ALA A 29 11.00 5.08 39.36
CA ALA A 29 10.57 3.77 38.90
C ALA A 29 9.04 3.57 38.88
N GLU A 30 8.32 4.06 39.89
CA GLU A 30 6.85 3.96 39.99
C GLU A 30 6.17 4.93 39.02
N LYS A 31 6.74 6.13 38.83
CA LYS A 31 6.28 7.07 37.79
C LYS A 31 6.44 6.48 36.38
N ASN A 32 7.57 5.83 36.11
CA ASN A 32 7.83 5.16 34.84
C ASN A 32 6.87 3.98 34.63
N GLN A 33 6.62 3.17 35.66
CA GLN A 33 5.65 2.07 35.60
C GLN A 33 4.23 2.58 35.32
N LEU A 34 3.81 3.68 35.96
CA LEU A 34 2.50 4.29 35.70
C LEU A 34 2.41 4.86 34.27
N ALA A 35 3.48 5.48 33.77
CA ALA A 35 3.53 5.96 32.38
C ALA A 35 3.44 4.80 31.37
N HIS A 36 4.15 3.70 31.62
CA HIS A 36 4.03 2.48 30.80
C HIS A 36 2.63 1.89 30.83
N PHE A 37 2.00 1.80 32.01
CA PHE A 37 0.62 1.33 32.13
C PHE A 37 -0.35 2.19 31.32
N LYS A 38 -0.24 3.53 31.41
CA LYS A 38 -1.09 4.44 30.63
C LYS A 38 -0.90 4.27 29.12
N ASN A 39 0.34 4.08 28.65
CA ASN A 39 0.58 3.81 27.22
C ASN A 39 -0.10 2.50 26.78
N TYR A 40 -0.01 1.44 27.58
CA TYR A 40 -0.71 0.18 27.27
C TYR A 40 -2.23 0.32 27.31
N GLU A 41 -2.76 1.13 28.22
CA GLU A 41 -4.18 1.44 28.30
C GLU A 41 -4.65 2.22 27.06
N GLU A 42 -3.88 3.20 26.59
CA GLU A 42 -4.13 3.93 25.35
C GLU A 42 -4.13 3.00 24.12
N GLU A 43 -3.12 2.13 23.99
CA GLU A 43 -3.06 1.13 22.91
C GLU A 43 -4.27 0.19 22.97
N PHE A 44 -4.60 -0.33 24.15
CA PHE A 44 -5.75 -1.22 24.34
C PHE A 44 -7.07 -0.54 23.95
N ASN A 45 -7.28 0.71 24.37
CA ASN A 45 -8.47 1.49 24.03
C ASN A 45 -8.54 1.76 22.52
N TYR A 46 -7.41 2.02 21.87
CA TYR A 46 -7.33 2.13 20.42
C TYR A 46 -7.76 0.82 19.73
N TYR A 47 -7.23 -0.32 20.16
CA TYR A 47 -7.64 -1.63 19.63
C TYR A 47 -9.14 -1.90 19.83
N LEU A 48 -9.68 -1.57 21.01
CA LEU A 48 -11.10 -1.70 21.30
C LEU A 48 -11.96 -0.82 20.38
N SER A 49 -11.50 0.40 20.08
CA SER A 49 -12.19 1.31 19.16
C SER A 49 -12.25 0.75 17.73
N ILE A 50 -11.15 0.20 17.21
CA ILE A 50 -11.11 -0.45 15.89
C ILE A 50 -12.07 -1.63 15.85
N LYS A 51 -12.03 -2.48 16.89
CA LYS A 51 -12.92 -3.64 17.02
C LYS A 51 -14.39 -3.19 16.96
N ASN A 52 -14.76 -2.17 17.73
CA ASN A 52 -16.14 -1.67 17.76
C ASN A 52 -16.57 -1.12 16.39
N HIS A 53 -15.74 -0.29 15.75
CA HIS A 53 -16.02 0.21 14.40
C HIS A 53 -16.18 -0.93 13.37
N PHE A 54 -15.40 -2.01 13.49
CA PHE A 54 -15.54 -3.17 12.62
C PHE A 54 -16.89 -3.89 12.83
N TYR A 55 -17.33 -4.07 14.09
CA TYR A 55 -18.65 -4.64 14.37
C TYR A 55 -19.79 -3.75 13.89
N GLU A 56 -19.68 -2.43 14.05
CA GLU A 56 -20.65 -1.48 13.50
C GLU A 56 -20.73 -1.58 11.97
N PHE A 57 -19.59 -1.73 11.30
CA PHE A 57 -19.53 -1.97 9.87
C PHE A 57 -20.23 -3.29 9.48
N LEU A 58 -19.94 -4.40 10.16
CA LEU A 58 -20.56 -5.70 9.88
C LEU A 58 -22.07 -5.70 10.11
N ASN A 59 -22.53 -4.98 11.12
CA ASN A 59 -23.95 -4.88 11.45
C ASN A 59 -24.71 -3.90 10.51
N ASN A 60 -24.00 -3.04 9.80
CA ASN A 60 -24.58 -2.17 8.78
C ASN A 60 -24.70 -2.92 7.45
N LYS A 61 -25.91 -3.42 7.15
CA LYS A 61 -26.20 -4.21 5.95
C LYS A 61 -25.80 -3.51 4.65
N ASP A 62 -26.04 -2.20 4.54
CA ASP A 62 -25.74 -1.45 3.32
C ASP A 62 -24.23 -1.34 3.11
N LYS A 63 -23.48 -0.94 4.15
CA LYS A 63 -22.01 -0.86 4.09
C LYS A 63 -21.38 -2.21 3.77
N PHE A 64 -21.87 -3.28 4.40
CA PHE A 64 -21.40 -4.63 4.14
C PHE A 64 -21.69 -5.07 2.69
N PHE A 65 -22.90 -4.79 2.18
CA PHE A 65 -23.26 -5.09 0.79
C PHE A 65 -22.40 -4.32 -0.21
N HIS A 66 -22.17 -3.02 0.01
CA HIS A 66 -21.27 -2.21 -0.82
C HIS A 66 -19.84 -2.76 -0.82
N PHE A 67 -19.34 -3.16 0.35
CA PHE A 67 -18.02 -3.77 0.45
C PHE A 67 -17.93 -5.11 -0.30
N GLN A 68 -18.95 -5.96 -0.20
CA GLN A 68 -18.99 -7.21 -0.97
C GLN A 68 -19.00 -6.94 -2.48
N ASN A 69 -19.72 -5.94 -2.95
CA ASN A 69 -19.70 -5.56 -4.37
C ASN A 69 -18.34 -5.01 -4.80
N PHE A 70 -17.71 -4.18 -3.97
CA PHE A 70 -16.35 -3.74 -4.19
C PHE A 70 -15.38 -4.92 -4.30
N LEU A 71 -15.46 -5.92 -3.41
CA LEU A 71 -14.63 -7.12 -3.50
C LEU A 71 -14.86 -7.90 -4.80
N LYS A 72 -16.10 -7.99 -5.29
CA LYS A 72 -16.40 -8.61 -6.59
C LYS A 72 -15.79 -7.82 -7.74
N GLU A 73 -15.88 -6.49 -7.72
CA GLU A 73 -15.25 -5.64 -8.74
C GLU A 73 -13.73 -5.78 -8.75
N VAL A 74 -13.10 -5.83 -7.57
CA VAL A 74 -11.67 -6.09 -7.41
C VAL A 74 -11.30 -7.44 -8.02
N GLN A 75 -12.09 -8.49 -7.78
CA GLN A 75 -11.86 -9.82 -8.37
C GLN A 75 -11.97 -9.79 -9.89
N ILE A 76 -13.01 -9.15 -10.43
CA ILE A 76 -13.24 -9.02 -11.88
C ILE A 76 -12.08 -8.28 -12.52
N LYS A 77 -11.69 -7.12 -11.99
CA LYS A 77 -10.57 -6.33 -12.52
C LYS A 77 -9.26 -7.10 -12.47
N ASN A 78 -8.95 -7.75 -11.36
CA ASN A 78 -7.74 -8.57 -11.25
C ASN A 78 -7.72 -9.74 -12.24
N ALA A 79 -8.87 -10.34 -12.55
CA ALA A 79 -8.96 -11.43 -13.53
C ALA A 79 -8.65 -10.98 -14.97
N LYS A 80 -8.84 -9.69 -15.29
CA LYS A 80 -8.46 -9.11 -16.58
C LYS A 80 -6.97 -8.84 -16.71
N LEU A 81 -6.26 -8.73 -15.58
CA LEU A 81 -4.82 -8.53 -15.56
C LEU A 81 -4.09 -9.86 -15.77
N LYS A 82 -3.05 -9.83 -16.59
CA LYS A 82 -2.15 -10.97 -16.78
C LYS A 82 -1.41 -11.26 -15.49
N GLN A 83 -1.22 -12.54 -15.20
CA GLN A 83 -0.35 -12.95 -14.11
C GLN A 83 1.11 -12.82 -14.52
N VAL A 84 1.92 -12.20 -13.66
CA VAL A 84 3.38 -12.13 -13.84
C VAL A 84 3.97 -13.51 -13.59
N LYS A 85 4.49 -14.16 -14.62
CA LYS A 85 5.15 -15.47 -14.49
C LYS A 85 6.50 -15.35 -13.79
N ARG A 86 7.24 -14.28 -14.06
CA ARG A 86 8.58 -14.01 -13.50
C ARG A 86 8.51 -13.24 -12.18
N ILE A 87 7.72 -13.73 -11.22
CA ILE A 87 7.48 -13.01 -9.95
C ILE A 87 8.76 -12.75 -9.15
N GLY A 88 9.79 -13.59 -9.31
CA GLY A 88 11.10 -13.41 -8.66
C GLY A 88 11.79 -12.10 -9.05
N VAL A 89 11.68 -11.70 -10.32
CA VAL A 89 12.23 -10.43 -10.85
C VAL A 89 11.53 -9.24 -10.20
N VAL A 90 10.21 -9.29 -10.15
CA VAL A 90 9.43 -8.22 -9.52
C VAL A 90 9.70 -8.17 -8.01
N LYS A 91 9.92 -9.31 -7.36
CA LYS A 91 10.23 -9.34 -5.92
C LYS A 91 11.62 -8.77 -5.59
N SER A 92 12.62 -9.01 -6.43
CA SER A 92 13.98 -8.52 -6.20
C SER A 92 14.14 -7.03 -6.54
N ASP A 93 13.42 -6.52 -7.54
CA ASP A 93 13.47 -5.13 -7.94
C ASP A 93 12.42 -4.26 -7.22
N LYS A 94 12.87 -3.53 -6.18
CA LYS A 94 11.98 -2.68 -5.37
C LYS A 94 11.26 -1.59 -6.17
N VAL A 95 11.92 -1.00 -7.17
CA VAL A 95 11.36 0.08 -7.98
C VAL A 95 10.26 -0.47 -8.88
N LEU A 96 10.57 -1.54 -9.61
CA LEU A 96 9.60 -2.22 -10.46
C LEU A 96 8.40 -2.73 -9.65
N ARG A 97 8.64 -3.29 -8.47
CA ARG A 97 7.59 -3.73 -7.55
C ARG A 97 6.66 -2.60 -7.15
N SER A 98 7.21 -1.46 -6.73
CA SER A 98 6.40 -0.31 -6.28
C SER A 98 5.51 0.18 -7.42
N LEU A 99 6.11 0.41 -8.59
CA LEU A 99 5.38 0.90 -9.76
C LEU A 99 4.25 -0.03 -10.18
N LEU A 100 4.48 -1.35 -10.19
CA LEU A 100 3.44 -2.32 -10.55
C LEU A 100 2.33 -2.42 -9.50
N LEU A 101 2.67 -2.38 -8.21
CA LEU A 101 1.67 -2.42 -7.13
C LEU A 101 0.80 -1.17 -7.13
N GLU A 102 1.40 0.00 -7.30
CA GLU A 102 0.69 1.27 -7.40
C GLU A 102 -0.17 1.33 -8.65
N ALA A 103 0.34 0.87 -9.80
CA ALA A 103 -0.44 0.79 -11.04
C ALA A 103 -1.65 -0.15 -10.89
N GLN A 104 -1.45 -1.33 -10.30
CA GLN A 104 -2.54 -2.28 -10.04
C GLN A 104 -3.60 -1.69 -9.12
N THR A 105 -3.17 -0.99 -8.08
CA THR A 105 -4.05 -0.32 -7.13
C THR A 105 -4.86 0.76 -7.84
N ALA A 106 -4.20 1.64 -8.60
CA ALA A 106 -4.87 2.66 -9.40
C ALA A 106 -5.92 2.06 -10.36
N TYR A 107 -5.59 0.94 -11.02
CA TYR A 107 -6.52 0.26 -11.92
C TYR A 107 -7.76 -0.28 -11.17
N ILE A 108 -7.54 -0.94 -10.04
CA ILE A 108 -8.60 -1.46 -9.17
C ILE A 108 -9.54 -0.33 -8.73
N TYR A 109 -9.00 0.82 -8.36
CA TYR A 109 -9.79 2.01 -7.97
C TYR A 109 -10.40 2.79 -9.15
N GLY A 110 -10.16 2.37 -10.39
CA GLY A 110 -10.74 3.05 -11.56
C GLY A 110 -10.07 4.39 -11.87
N LEU A 111 -8.76 4.48 -11.66
CA LEU A 111 -7.95 5.66 -11.95
C LEU A 111 -7.10 5.40 -13.23
N PRO A 112 -7.69 5.53 -14.44
CA PRO A 112 -7.05 5.11 -15.67
C PRO A 112 -5.77 5.91 -15.98
N ARG A 113 -5.81 7.24 -15.82
CA ARG A 113 -4.64 8.11 -16.04
C ARG A 113 -3.46 7.72 -15.15
N ALA A 114 -3.70 7.51 -13.85
CA ALA A 114 -2.64 7.10 -12.92
C ALA A 114 -2.07 5.72 -13.31
N THR A 115 -2.94 4.78 -13.69
CA THR A 115 -2.53 3.45 -14.17
C THR A 115 -1.65 3.55 -15.41
N VAL A 116 -2.02 4.39 -16.38
CA VAL A 116 -1.26 4.60 -17.62
C VAL A 116 0.12 5.19 -17.33
N ILE A 117 0.19 6.22 -16.49
CA ILE A 117 1.46 6.86 -16.12
C ILE A 117 2.39 5.87 -15.41
N LEU A 118 1.89 5.17 -14.39
CA LEU A 118 2.69 4.23 -13.60
C LEU A 118 3.14 3.02 -14.43
N SER A 119 2.26 2.47 -15.26
CA SER A 119 2.59 1.35 -16.15
C SER A 119 3.60 1.77 -17.22
N SER A 120 3.45 2.96 -17.80
CA SER A 120 4.40 3.49 -18.79
C SER A 120 5.75 3.76 -18.17
N THR A 121 5.78 4.22 -16.91
CA THR A 121 7.02 4.42 -16.15
C THR A 121 7.71 3.10 -15.87
N ALA A 122 6.96 2.06 -15.46
CA ALA A 122 7.49 0.71 -15.28
C ALA A 122 8.02 0.14 -16.61
N LEU A 123 7.30 0.36 -17.71
CA LEU A 123 7.70 -0.04 -19.05
C LEU A 123 9.01 0.64 -19.48
N GLU A 124 9.10 1.96 -19.31
CA GLU A 124 10.32 2.70 -19.65
C GLU A 124 11.50 2.22 -18.78
N TYR A 125 11.26 1.95 -17.50
CA TYR A 125 12.26 1.42 -16.59
C TYR A 125 12.81 0.05 -17.06
N ILE A 126 11.96 -0.91 -17.43
CA ILE A 126 12.42 -2.22 -17.91
C ILE A 126 13.14 -2.12 -19.26
N LEU A 127 12.70 -1.21 -20.13
CA LEU A 127 13.32 -1.04 -21.45
C LEU A 127 14.70 -0.39 -21.35
N ARG A 128 14.86 0.59 -20.45
CA ARG A 128 16.17 1.21 -20.18
C ARG A 128 17.19 0.21 -19.68
N LYS A 129 16.77 -0.77 -18.87
CA LYS A 129 17.66 -1.85 -18.41
C LYS A 129 18.14 -2.73 -19.57
N LYS A 130 17.21 -3.16 -20.43
CA LYS A 130 17.52 -4.01 -21.60
C LYS A 130 18.38 -3.31 -22.66
N TYR A 131 17.95 -2.13 -23.08
CA TYR A 131 18.48 -1.49 -24.29
C TYR A 131 19.54 -0.41 -24.05
N LYS A 132 19.89 -0.13 -22.78
CA LYS A 132 20.97 0.77 -22.31
C LYS A 132 21.23 2.01 -23.19
N ASN A 133 20.88 3.20 -22.69
CA ASN A 133 21.09 4.50 -23.35
C ASN A 133 20.29 4.74 -24.63
N CYS A 134 19.23 3.97 -24.91
CA CYS A 134 18.28 4.29 -25.98
C CYS A 134 17.14 5.17 -25.45
N SER A 135 16.60 6.01 -26.34
CA SER A 135 15.34 6.71 -26.11
C SER A 135 14.17 5.73 -26.02
N PHE A 136 13.06 6.17 -25.42
CA PHE A 136 11.83 5.35 -25.39
C PHE A 136 11.32 5.01 -26.80
N ASN A 137 11.52 5.92 -27.77
CA ASN A 137 11.16 5.68 -29.17
C ASN A 137 11.98 4.54 -29.79
N GLU A 138 13.30 4.60 -29.64
CA GLU A 138 14.21 3.55 -30.13
C GLU A 138 13.91 2.21 -29.46
N ALA A 139 13.57 2.21 -28.16
CA ALA A 139 13.16 1.00 -27.48
C ALA A 139 11.90 0.37 -28.09
N ILE A 140 10.87 1.19 -28.41
CA ILE A 140 9.63 0.72 -29.06
C ILE A 140 9.93 0.15 -30.46
N GLU A 141 10.77 0.83 -31.24
CA GLU A 141 11.20 0.35 -32.55
C GLU A 141 11.94 -0.99 -32.45
N ASN A 142 12.85 -1.12 -31.49
CA ASN A 142 13.60 -2.35 -31.25
C ASN A 142 12.67 -3.50 -30.86
N LEU A 143 11.69 -3.26 -29.98
CA LEU A 143 10.68 -4.26 -29.63
C LEU A 143 9.89 -4.77 -30.86
N LEU A 144 9.56 -3.88 -31.80
CA LEU A 144 8.87 -4.24 -33.03
C LEU A 144 9.79 -5.01 -33.99
N LYS A 145 11.03 -4.54 -34.19
CA LYS A 145 12.06 -5.18 -35.03
C LYS A 145 12.37 -6.60 -34.54
N GLU A 146 12.47 -6.78 -33.22
CA GLU A 146 12.68 -8.09 -32.57
C GLU A 146 11.42 -8.96 -32.53
N LYS A 147 10.27 -8.48 -33.04
CA LYS A 147 8.97 -9.18 -33.02
C LYS A 147 8.50 -9.56 -31.61
N ILE A 148 8.92 -8.81 -30.59
CA ILE A 148 8.48 -9.00 -29.20
C ILE A 148 7.07 -8.43 -29.01
N ILE A 149 6.77 -7.32 -29.68
CA ILE A 149 5.44 -6.71 -29.70
C ILE A 149 4.79 -6.80 -31.08
N LYS A 150 3.46 -6.74 -31.10
CA LYS A 150 2.67 -6.67 -32.33
C LYS A 150 2.55 -5.22 -32.81
N ARG A 151 2.17 -5.05 -34.08
CA ARG A 151 1.93 -3.74 -34.69
C ARG A 151 0.87 -2.91 -33.95
N THR A 152 -0.15 -3.54 -33.38
CA THR A 152 -1.17 -2.85 -32.55
C THR A 152 -0.57 -2.23 -31.29
N HIS A 153 0.28 -2.98 -30.57
CA HIS A 153 0.98 -2.46 -29.39
C HIS A 153 1.92 -1.30 -29.77
N TYR A 154 2.60 -1.41 -30.91
CA TYR A 154 3.44 -0.32 -31.43
C TYR A 154 2.63 0.96 -31.63
N HIS A 155 1.49 0.89 -32.33
CA HIS A 155 0.64 2.07 -32.57
C HIS A 155 0.13 2.68 -31.26
N PHE A 156 -0.29 1.84 -30.31
CA PHE A 156 -0.72 2.32 -29.00
C PHE A 156 0.42 3.01 -28.22
N LEU A 157 1.60 2.41 -28.13
CA LEU A 157 2.75 3.01 -27.45
C LEU A 157 3.21 4.31 -28.11
N HIS A 158 3.10 4.41 -29.44
CA HIS A 158 3.36 5.66 -30.16
C HIS A 158 2.32 6.74 -29.86
N GLY A 159 1.04 6.37 -29.73
CA GLY A 159 -0.03 7.27 -29.29
C GLY A 159 0.23 7.85 -27.91
N LEU A 160 0.48 6.98 -26.92
CA LEU A 160 0.84 7.38 -25.55
C LEU A 160 2.03 8.34 -25.51
N ARG A 161 3.03 8.12 -26.37
CA ARG A 161 4.20 9.00 -26.48
C ARG A 161 3.82 10.37 -27.05
N SER A 162 3.04 10.40 -28.13
CA SER A 162 2.62 11.66 -28.76
C SER A 162 1.82 12.52 -27.77
N GLU A 163 0.89 11.92 -27.04
CA GLU A 163 0.16 12.60 -25.96
C GLU A 163 1.12 13.15 -24.91
N ARG A 164 2.05 12.34 -24.38
CA ARG A 164 3.05 12.79 -23.38
C ARG A 164 3.89 13.97 -23.87
N ASN A 165 4.17 14.07 -25.17
CA ASN A 165 4.92 15.17 -25.77
C ASN A 165 4.05 16.41 -26.04
N GLU A 166 2.75 16.25 -26.26
CA GLU A 166 1.76 17.33 -26.47
C GLU A 166 1.26 17.98 -25.15
N HIS A 167 1.58 17.39 -23.99
CA HIS A 167 1.30 17.91 -22.64
C HIS A 167 1.92 19.29 -22.32
N VAL A 168 2.50 19.99 -23.30
CA VAL A 168 2.89 21.40 -23.17
C VAL A 168 1.73 22.34 -23.49
N HIS A 169 0.67 21.90 -24.19
CA HIS A 169 -0.36 22.84 -24.68
C HIS A 169 -1.84 22.50 -24.43
N GLU A 170 -2.28 21.24 -24.30
CA GLU A 170 -3.70 20.94 -24.00
C GLU A 170 -3.87 19.69 -23.11
N SER A 171 -4.90 19.67 -22.26
CA SER A 171 -5.25 18.52 -21.41
C SER A 171 -5.70 17.35 -22.30
N PRO A 172 -5.11 16.15 -22.22
CA PRO A 172 -5.48 15.05 -23.11
C PRO A 172 -6.93 14.61 -22.90
N ASP A 173 -7.49 13.97 -23.93
CA ASP A 173 -8.67 13.12 -23.82
C ASP A 173 -8.50 12.14 -22.65
N GLU A 174 -9.56 11.95 -21.84
CA GLU A 174 -9.52 11.07 -20.68
C GLU A 174 -9.23 9.62 -21.11
N TYR A 175 -8.12 9.05 -20.66
CA TYR A 175 -7.82 7.63 -20.85
C TYR A 175 -8.97 6.74 -20.36
N GLY A 176 -9.37 5.76 -21.17
CA GLY A 176 -10.32 4.73 -20.77
C GLY A 176 -9.71 3.73 -19.80
N ILE A 177 -10.57 2.96 -19.11
CA ILE A 177 -10.10 1.87 -18.25
C ILE A 177 -9.53 0.72 -19.09
N GLU A 178 -9.97 0.58 -20.34
CA GLU A 178 -9.47 -0.37 -21.33
C GLU A 178 -8.03 -0.04 -21.77
N ASP A 179 -7.70 1.24 -21.94
CA ASP A 179 -6.35 1.69 -22.27
C ASP A 179 -5.38 1.42 -21.10
N ALA A 180 -5.84 1.70 -19.88
CA ALA A 180 -5.15 1.39 -18.64
C ALA A 180 -4.88 -0.12 -18.49
N GLU A 181 -5.88 -0.95 -18.79
CA GLU A 181 -5.73 -2.41 -18.81
C GLU A 181 -4.71 -2.87 -19.85
N MET A 182 -4.76 -2.31 -21.07
CA MET A 182 -3.87 -2.68 -22.16
C MET A 182 -2.40 -2.38 -21.83
N ILE A 183 -2.09 -1.17 -21.36
CA ILE A 183 -0.69 -0.81 -21.04
C ILE A 183 -0.15 -1.63 -19.87
N MET A 184 -0.98 -1.91 -18.86
CA MET A 184 -0.58 -2.72 -17.72
C MET A 184 -0.29 -4.17 -18.17
N ASN A 185 -1.17 -4.76 -18.99
CA ASN A 185 -0.98 -6.10 -19.54
C ASN A 185 0.20 -6.20 -20.51
N LEU A 186 0.49 -5.14 -21.26
CA LEU A 186 1.68 -5.06 -22.11
C LEU A 186 2.95 -4.99 -21.28
N THR A 187 2.95 -4.21 -20.20
CA THR A 187 4.08 -4.10 -19.27
C THR A 187 4.38 -5.45 -18.62
N ILE A 188 3.35 -6.15 -18.13
CA ILE A 188 3.48 -7.50 -17.56
C ILE A 188 4.03 -8.49 -18.58
N LEU A 189 3.51 -8.47 -19.81
CA LEU A 189 4.02 -9.31 -20.90
C LEU A 189 5.51 -9.08 -21.14
N LEU A 190 5.95 -7.82 -21.15
CA LEU A 190 7.34 -7.49 -21.42
C LEU A 190 8.26 -7.86 -20.25
N ILE A 191 7.80 -7.78 -19.00
CA ILE A 191 8.56 -8.34 -17.87
C ILE A 191 8.83 -9.83 -18.09
N ASP A 192 7.80 -10.59 -18.47
CA ASP A 192 7.93 -12.03 -18.66
C ASP A 192 8.79 -12.42 -19.88
N VAL A 193 8.80 -11.60 -20.92
CA VAL A 193 9.56 -11.87 -22.16
C VAL A 193 11.01 -11.41 -22.05
N LEU A 194 11.25 -10.25 -21.44
CA LEU A 194 12.57 -9.62 -21.41
C LEU A 194 13.48 -10.23 -20.33
N TYR A 195 12.92 -10.68 -19.22
CA TYR A 195 13.68 -11.32 -18.15
C TYR A 195 13.60 -12.84 -18.29
N LYS A 196 14.65 -13.44 -18.88
CA LYS A 196 14.82 -14.91 -18.91
C LYS A 196 15.50 -15.39 -17.62
N ASP A 197 15.33 -16.68 -17.32
CA ASP A 197 15.80 -17.34 -16.09
C ASP A 197 17.23 -16.91 -15.69
N GLY A 198 17.33 -16.15 -14.60
CA GLY A 198 18.60 -15.85 -13.92
C GLY A 198 19.42 -14.68 -14.46
N THR A 199 18.95 -13.92 -15.45
CA THR A 199 19.70 -12.78 -16.00
C THR A 199 18.95 -11.47 -15.84
N ASP A 200 19.67 -10.42 -15.40
CA ASP A 200 19.26 -9.05 -15.66
C ASP A 200 19.01 -8.87 -17.17
N PRO A 201 18.02 -8.05 -17.55
CA PRO A 201 17.55 -7.92 -18.93
C PRO A 201 18.54 -7.16 -19.81
#